data_AF-A0A1Y1I2F9-F1
#
_entry.id   AF-A0A1Y1I2F9-F1
#
_cell.length_a   1.000
_cell.length_b   1.000
_cell.length_c   1.000
_cell.angle_alpha   90.00
_cell.angle_beta   90.00
_cell.angle_gamma   90.00
#
_symmetry.space_group_name_H-M   'P 1'
#
loop_
_entity.id
_entity.type
_entity.pdbx_description
1 polymer ?
#
loop_
_entity_poly.entity_id
_entity_poly.type
_entity_poly.pdbx_seq_one_letter_code
_entity_poly.pdbx_strand_id
1 'polypeptide(L)'
;MPAFQVEEGSQELEALREHCAQLERQLDERDKELSSLRILAAAVADGDEHDVHGAKVVELSRKNRALNLAYEKEKTRANKFKSQVEVLQQQLAAEKDSTSKSQRRGSISGEQAEVLARGVAEWKEKAGQAHQRLAEAQAMISATRGECARLQRALQKEVGEDVPLARVLEEGGDWKGRAQQISLLKDKVRELRSKLAQQPGADSDSVTGTSGRPSSLFEQHRETLEALEEKRRRESEHVGAELAQAREELSRLKLKHDAAVSRRSTLEGEVRGLKDKLAVVLNKTANDDRLVSALRAENASLKKTARRSSLNVPSERTSTAGDEQRLAAQYSELKYKYSEQEKKLKAQEKAIEALQELASASKPDREETAQELRRVEVERDKLAKLVAVLRSQVQESEQHKDHVGRLLQLERIRAVELERRCEAGSKVPLSRRSSP
;
A
#
# COMPACT_ATOMS: atom_id res chain seq x y z
N MET A 1 -23.42 25.27 4.43
CA MET A 1 -24.83 24.88 4.49
C MET A 1 -25.20 23.59 3.74
N PRO A 2 -24.52 23.11 2.66
CA PRO A 2 -24.92 21.85 2.02
C PRO A 2 -24.23 20.58 2.58
N ALA A 3 -23.12 20.69 3.33
CA ALA A 3 -22.45 19.52 3.91
C ALA A 3 -23.21 18.91 5.11
N PHE A 4 -23.89 19.77 5.89
CA PHE A 4 -24.67 19.35 7.05
C PHE A 4 -25.91 18.56 6.64
N GLN A 5 -26.58 18.95 5.56
CA GLN A 5 -27.75 18.24 5.02
C GLN A 5 -27.40 16.87 4.41
N VAL A 6 -26.16 16.67 3.93
CA VAL A 6 -25.71 15.37 3.40
C VAL A 6 -25.33 14.42 4.54
N GLU A 7 -24.73 14.94 5.63
CA GLU A 7 -24.48 14.14 6.83
C GLU A 7 -25.78 13.79 7.57
N GLU A 8 -26.72 14.72 7.71
CA GLU A 8 -28.07 14.45 8.27
C GLU A 8 -28.80 13.39 7.44
N GLY A 9 -28.82 13.52 6.11
CA GLY A 9 -29.45 12.52 5.25
C GLY A 9 -28.77 11.14 5.30
N SER A 10 -27.45 11.08 5.50
CA SER A 10 -26.73 9.80 5.69
C SER A 10 -27.06 9.16 7.03
N GLN A 11 -27.16 9.95 8.11
CA GLN A 11 -27.54 9.47 9.44
C GLN A 11 -28.99 8.99 9.46
N GLU A 12 -29.91 9.68 8.77
CA GLU A 12 -31.29 9.25 8.63
C GLU A 12 -31.42 7.94 7.85
N LEU A 13 -30.65 7.75 6.77
CA LEU A 13 -30.62 6.50 6.01
C LEU A 13 -30.05 5.33 6.82
N GLU A 14 -29.05 5.57 7.67
CA GLU A 14 -28.49 4.55 8.55
C GLU A 14 -29.47 4.18 9.67
N ALA A 15 -30.10 5.16 10.31
CA ALA A 15 -31.15 4.93 11.31
C ALA A 15 -32.36 4.17 10.75
N LEU A 16 -32.79 4.49 9.52
CA LEU A 16 -33.86 3.74 8.83
C LEU A 16 -33.47 2.29 8.55
N ARG A 17 -32.22 2.03 8.16
CA ARG A 17 -31.71 0.67 7.94
C ARG A 17 -31.65 -0.13 9.24
N GLU A 18 -31.17 0.49 10.32
CA GLU A 18 -31.14 -0.15 11.64
C GLU A 18 -32.55 -0.48 12.14
N HIS A 19 -33.50 0.43 11.95
CA HIS A 19 -34.90 0.21 12.30
C HIS A 19 -35.54 -0.90 11.45
N CYS A 20 -35.27 -0.96 10.14
CA CYS A 20 -35.71 -2.08 9.29
C CYS A 20 -35.13 -3.41 9.76
N ALA A 21 -33.83 -3.45 10.08
CA ALA A 21 -33.18 -4.66 10.60
C ALA A 21 -33.74 -5.05 11.99
N GLN A 22 -34.16 -4.10 12.81
CA GLN A 22 -34.81 -4.37 14.09
C GLN A 22 -36.21 -4.94 13.90
N LEU A 23 -37.00 -4.40 12.97
CA LEU A 23 -38.32 -4.92 12.62
C LEU A 23 -38.24 -6.33 12.01
N GLU A 24 -37.25 -6.61 11.16
CA GLU A 24 -37.02 -7.95 10.61
C GLU A 24 -36.72 -8.97 11.72
N ARG A 25 -35.85 -8.62 12.69
CA ARG A 25 -35.58 -9.49 13.85
C ARG A 25 -36.83 -9.72 14.71
N GLN A 26 -37.66 -8.69 14.87
CA GLN A 26 -38.91 -8.81 15.61
C GLN A 26 -39.92 -9.70 14.86
N LEU A 27 -40.02 -9.59 13.54
CA LEU A 27 -40.84 -10.48 12.72
C LEU A 27 -40.37 -11.92 12.82
N ASP A 28 -39.06 -12.18 12.70
CA ASP A 28 -38.50 -13.52 12.86
C ASP A 28 -38.79 -14.13 14.24
N GLU A 29 -38.77 -13.30 15.29
CA GLU A 29 -39.07 -13.76 16.64
C GLU A 29 -40.57 -14.04 16.83
N ARG A 30 -41.45 -13.17 16.31
CA ARG A 30 -42.89 -13.40 16.30
C ARG A 30 -43.27 -14.61 15.44
N ASP A 31 -42.61 -14.85 14.31
CA ASP A 31 -42.84 -16.02 13.45
C ASP A 31 -42.44 -17.33 14.13
N LYS A 32 -41.32 -17.33 14.88
CA LYS A 32 -40.93 -18.46 15.73
C LYS A 32 -41.96 -18.71 16.83
N GLU A 33 -42.44 -17.66 17.49
CA GLU A 33 -43.50 -17.78 18.50
C GLU A 33 -44.79 -18.32 17.89
N LEU A 34 -45.25 -17.77 16.76
CA LEU A 34 -46.43 -18.25 16.04
C LEU A 34 -46.27 -19.70 15.60
N SER A 35 -45.08 -20.11 15.16
CA SER A 35 -44.81 -21.51 14.82
C SER A 35 -44.92 -22.42 16.05
N SER A 36 -44.40 -22.00 17.20
CA SER A 36 -44.49 -22.77 18.45
C SER A 36 -45.92 -22.86 18.98
N LEU A 37 -46.68 -21.76 18.89
CA LEU A 37 -48.08 -21.69 19.28
C LEU A 37 -48.98 -22.48 18.33
N ARG A 38 -48.68 -22.52 17.03
CA ARG A 38 -49.39 -23.37 16.07
C ARG A 38 -49.20 -24.86 16.36
N ILE A 39 -47.98 -25.26 16.71
CA ILE A 39 -47.70 -26.65 17.12
C ILE A 39 -48.45 -26.97 18.41
N LEU A 40 -48.46 -26.05 19.38
CA LEU A 40 -49.18 -26.24 20.64
C LEU A 40 -50.70 -26.29 20.43
N ALA A 41 -51.24 -25.40 19.60
CA ALA A 41 -52.66 -25.35 19.28
C ALA A 41 -53.13 -26.59 18.49
N ALA A 42 -52.30 -27.12 17.59
CA ALA A 42 -52.57 -28.37 16.91
C ALA A 42 -52.62 -29.55 17.90
N ALA A 43 -51.70 -29.61 18.86
CA ALA A 43 -51.70 -30.64 19.91
C ALA A 43 -52.91 -30.52 20.86
N VAL A 44 -53.40 -29.30 21.11
CA VAL A 44 -54.61 -29.06 21.93
C VAL A 44 -55.89 -29.37 21.15
N ALA A 45 -55.93 -29.12 19.84
CA ALA A 45 -57.10 -29.37 19.00
C ALA A 45 -57.42 -30.86 18.81
N ASP A 46 -56.41 -31.74 18.87
CA ASP A 46 -56.59 -33.20 18.83
C ASP A 46 -57.09 -33.80 20.16
N GLY A 47 -57.35 -32.98 21.19
CA GLY A 47 -58.03 -33.41 22.41
C GLY A 47 -57.18 -34.21 23.40
N ASP A 48 -55.86 -34.26 23.22
CA ASP A 48 -54.97 -35.03 24.08
C ASP A 48 -54.25 -34.15 25.12
N GLU A 49 -54.95 -33.84 26.21
CA GLU A 49 -54.37 -33.16 27.38
C GLU A 49 -53.14 -33.93 27.95
N HIS A 50 -53.10 -35.24 27.75
CA HIS A 50 -51.96 -36.10 28.09
C HIS A 50 -50.76 -35.94 27.14
N ASP A 51 -50.96 -35.60 25.86
CA ASP A 51 -49.87 -35.32 24.92
C ASP A 51 -49.30 -33.91 25.10
N VAL A 52 -50.06 -32.96 25.65
CA VAL A 52 -49.51 -31.65 26.04
C VAL A 52 -48.52 -31.81 27.21
N HIS A 53 -48.87 -32.63 28.21
CA HIS A 53 -47.94 -32.99 29.28
C HIS A 53 -46.76 -33.82 28.78
N GLY A 54 -46.99 -34.81 27.91
CA GLY A 54 -45.94 -35.60 27.25
C GLY A 54 -44.98 -34.74 26.43
N ALA A 55 -45.52 -33.84 25.60
CA ALA A 55 -44.77 -32.86 24.83
C ALA A 55 -43.97 -31.92 25.76
N LYS A 56 -44.54 -31.49 26.88
CA LYS A 56 -43.81 -30.66 27.86
C LYS A 56 -42.68 -31.42 28.54
N VAL A 57 -42.89 -32.69 28.90
CA VAL A 57 -41.85 -33.56 29.45
C VAL A 57 -40.74 -33.77 28.42
N VAL A 58 -41.07 -33.99 27.15
CA VAL A 58 -40.08 -34.13 26.07
C VAL A 58 -39.33 -32.82 25.82
N GLU A 59 -40.02 -31.68 25.83
CA GLU A 59 -39.42 -30.35 25.68
C GLU A 59 -38.47 -30.03 26.84
N LEU A 60 -38.91 -30.27 28.09
CA LEU A 60 -38.08 -30.11 29.29
C LEU A 60 -36.91 -31.09 29.27
N SER A 61 -37.10 -32.32 28.79
CA SER A 61 -36.03 -33.31 28.65
C SER A 61 -35.00 -32.89 27.58
N ARG A 62 -35.45 -32.33 26.45
CA ARG A 62 -34.58 -31.75 25.42
C ARG A 62 -33.83 -30.53 25.96
N LYS A 63 -34.50 -29.64 26.68
CA LYS A 63 -33.90 -28.47 27.35
C LYS A 63 -32.88 -28.89 28.40
N ASN A 64 -33.20 -29.88 29.23
CA ASN A 64 -32.28 -30.42 30.24
C ASN A 64 -31.05 -31.05 29.56
N ARG A 65 -31.23 -31.84 28.51
CA ARG A 65 -30.12 -32.40 27.72
C ARG A 65 -29.26 -31.31 27.07
N ALA A 66 -29.87 -30.28 26.50
CA ALA A 66 -29.17 -29.14 25.90
C ALA A 66 -28.39 -28.34 26.93
N LEU A 67 -28.99 -28.05 28.09
CA LEU A 67 -28.33 -27.39 29.23
C LEU A 67 -27.18 -28.23 29.77
N ASN A 68 -27.36 -29.55 29.88
CA ASN A 68 -26.30 -30.44 30.35
C ASN A 68 -25.12 -30.51 29.35
N LEU A 69 -25.41 -30.50 28.03
CA LEU A 69 -24.38 -30.37 27.00
C LEU A 69 -23.66 -29.01 27.06
N ALA A 70 -24.40 -27.92 27.29
CA ALA A 70 -23.80 -26.59 27.43
C ALA A 70 -22.94 -26.50 28.70
N TYR A 71 -23.42 -27.06 29.81
CA TYR A 71 -22.68 -27.16 31.08
C TYR A 71 -21.40 -27.97 30.92
N GLU A 72 -21.44 -29.16 30.30
CA GLU A 72 -20.24 -29.96 30.07
C GLU A 72 -19.26 -29.27 29.09
N LYS A 73 -19.75 -28.60 28.04
CA LYS A 73 -18.90 -27.76 27.18
C LYS A 73 -18.22 -26.65 27.97
N GLU A 74 -18.96 -25.95 28.83
CA GLU A 74 -18.39 -24.84 29.60
C GLU A 74 -17.44 -25.33 30.68
N LYS A 75 -17.74 -26.44 31.34
CA LYS A 75 -16.85 -27.14 32.28
C LYS A 75 -15.55 -27.57 31.61
N THR A 76 -15.60 -28.10 30.39
CA THR A 76 -14.37 -28.46 29.64
C THR A 76 -13.55 -27.22 29.26
N ARG A 77 -14.19 -26.10 28.92
CA ARG A 77 -13.50 -24.82 28.68
C ARG A 77 -12.88 -24.26 29.95
N ALA A 78 -13.60 -24.27 31.07
CA ALA A 78 -13.10 -23.84 32.38
C ALA A 78 -11.89 -24.68 32.80
N ASN A 79 -11.94 -26.01 32.62
CA ASN A 79 -10.79 -26.87 32.91
C ASN A 79 -9.60 -26.61 31.98
N LYS A 80 -9.84 -26.34 30.69
CA LYS A 80 -8.79 -25.93 29.75
C LYS A 80 -8.14 -24.62 30.18
N PHE A 81 -8.93 -23.59 30.48
CA PHE A 81 -8.40 -22.32 30.96
C PHE A 81 -7.68 -22.47 32.30
N LYS A 82 -8.21 -23.27 33.23
CA LYS A 82 -7.54 -23.57 34.50
C LYS A 82 -6.17 -24.22 34.26
N SER A 83 -6.08 -25.21 33.39
CA SER A 83 -4.80 -25.84 33.04
C SER A 83 -3.84 -24.86 32.35
N GLN A 84 -4.33 -23.97 31.49
CA GLN A 84 -3.52 -22.92 30.86
C GLN A 84 -3.01 -21.91 31.88
N VAL A 85 -3.84 -21.52 32.85
CA VAL A 85 -3.44 -20.65 33.95
C VAL A 85 -2.39 -21.33 34.83
N GLU A 86 -2.55 -22.62 35.15
CA GLU A 86 -1.55 -23.39 35.91
C GLU A 86 -0.21 -23.47 35.15
N VAL A 87 -0.24 -23.72 33.84
CA VAL A 87 0.97 -23.74 32.99
C VAL A 87 1.62 -22.36 32.93
N LEU A 88 0.85 -21.28 32.74
CA LEU A 88 1.38 -19.91 32.72
C LEU A 88 1.94 -19.49 34.08
N GLN A 89 1.30 -19.90 35.18
CA GLN A 89 1.81 -19.67 36.53
C GLN A 89 3.13 -20.43 36.78
N GLN A 90 3.25 -21.67 36.30
CA GLN A 90 4.51 -22.43 36.37
C GLN A 90 5.60 -21.80 35.50
N GLN A 91 5.27 -21.32 34.30
CA GLN A 91 6.21 -20.61 33.43
C GLN A 91 6.68 -19.31 34.07
N LEU A 92 5.77 -18.53 34.67
CA LEU A 92 6.10 -17.28 35.37
C LEU A 92 6.94 -17.53 36.63
N ALA A 93 6.69 -18.64 37.35
CA ALA A 93 7.51 -19.05 38.48
C ALA A 93 8.93 -19.48 38.04
N ALA A 94 9.04 -20.26 36.96
CA ALA A 94 10.32 -20.65 36.37
C ALA A 94 11.08 -19.45 35.81
N GLU A 95 10.38 -18.49 35.23
CA GLU A 95 10.97 -17.25 34.72
C GLU A 95 11.51 -16.38 35.86
N LYS A 96 10.76 -16.22 36.96
CA LYS A 96 11.24 -15.52 38.16
C LYS A 96 12.46 -16.19 38.82
N ASP A 97 12.50 -17.52 38.84
CA ASP A 97 13.66 -18.30 39.30
C ASP A 97 14.86 -18.18 38.34
N SER A 98 14.60 -18.01 37.05
CA SER A 98 15.63 -17.76 36.04
C SER A 98 16.16 -16.32 36.09
N THR A 99 15.32 -15.32 36.38
CA THR A 99 15.70 -13.92 36.55
C THR A 99 16.58 -13.72 37.78
N SER A 100 16.26 -14.39 38.89
CA SER A 100 17.05 -14.32 40.12
C SER A 100 18.40 -15.07 40.02
N LYS A 101 18.53 -16.07 39.13
CA LYS A 101 19.82 -16.69 38.78
C LYS A 101 20.60 -15.92 37.70
N SER A 102 19.92 -15.22 36.80
CA SER A 102 20.51 -14.44 35.70
C SER A 102 21.16 -13.13 36.18
N GLN A 103 20.65 -12.52 37.26
CA GLN A 103 21.21 -11.29 37.83
C GLN A 103 22.64 -11.45 38.41
N ARG A 104 23.15 -12.68 38.50
CA ARG A 104 24.53 -12.99 38.93
C ARG A 104 25.49 -13.35 37.79
N ARG A 105 25.05 -13.39 36.52
CA ARG A 105 25.93 -13.62 35.37
C ARG A 105 25.64 -12.65 34.21
N GLY A 106 26.39 -11.56 34.19
CA GLY A 106 27.07 -11.08 32.97
C GLY A 106 26.25 -10.35 31.91
N SER A 107 26.18 -9.02 32.05
CA SER A 107 26.19 -7.90 31.07
C SER A 107 25.80 -8.03 29.57
N ILE A 108 25.24 -9.12 29.05
CA ILE A 108 24.93 -9.26 27.60
C ILE A 108 23.44 -8.98 27.30
N SER A 109 22.55 -9.08 28.29
CA SER A 109 21.11 -8.84 28.10
C SER A 109 20.72 -7.36 28.00
N GLY A 110 21.58 -6.44 28.48
CA GLY A 110 21.30 -5.00 28.45
C GLY A 110 21.31 -4.42 27.05
N GLU A 111 22.31 -4.78 26.24
CA GLU A 111 22.44 -4.29 24.86
C GLU A 111 21.30 -4.79 23.95
N GLN A 112 20.88 -6.04 24.10
CA GLN A 112 19.76 -6.58 23.31
C GLN A 112 18.42 -5.95 23.70
N ALA A 113 18.21 -5.67 24.98
CA ALA A 113 17.03 -4.96 25.46
C ALA A 113 17.02 -3.49 24.99
N GLU A 114 18.19 -2.83 24.97
CA GLU A 114 18.34 -1.46 24.48
C GLU A 114 18.13 -1.37 22.96
N VAL A 115 18.60 -2.34 22.18
CA VAL A 115 18.37 -2.44 20.73
C VAL A 115 16.88 -2.66 20.42
N LEU A 116 16.18 -3.52 21.17
CA LEU A 116 14.74 -3.72 21.00
C LEU A 116 13.95 -2.47 21.41
N ALA A 117 14.33 -1.79 22.50
CA ALA A 117 13.71 -0.54 22.92
C ALA A 117 13.89 0.58 21.89
N ARG A 118 15.08 0.70 21.29
CA ARG A 118 15.36 1.63 20.18
C ARG A 118 14.54 1.27 18.95
N GLY A 119 14.45 -0.01 18.60
CA GLY A 119 13.61 -0.48 17.50
C GLY A 119 12.13 -0.10 17.70
N VAL A 120 11.58 -0.33 18.90
CA VAL A 120 10.20 0.04 19.23
C VAL A 120 9.99 1.56 19.17
N ALA A 121 10.95 2.35 19.67
CA ALA A 121 10.90 3.80 19.59
C ALA A 121 10.93 4.31 18.14
N GLU A 122 11.81 3.76 17.30
CA GLU A 122 11.88 4.09 15.87
C GLU A 122 10.60 3.72 15.12
N TRP A 123 10.01 2.55 15.41
CA TRP A 123 8.75 2.13 14.80
C TRP A 123 7.58 3.01 15.25
N LYS A 124 7.57 3.42 16.52
CA LYS A 124 6.58 4.37 17.06
C LYS A 124 6.72 5.76 16.42
N GLU A 125 7.95 6.23 16.22
CA GLU A 125 8.23 7.48 15.51
C GLU A 125 7.82 7.40 14.04
N LYS A 126 8.17 6.33 13.34
CA LYS A 126 7.76 6.08 11.94
C LYS A 126 6.24 6.00 11.81
N ALA A 127 5.55 5.36 12.76
CA ALA A 127 4.09 5.33 12.80
C ALA A 127 3.51 6.74 13.03
N GLY A 128 4.09 7.53 13.93
CA GLY A 128 3.72 8.94 14.14
C GLY A 128 3.89 9.79 12.88
N GLN A 129 5.03 9.68 12.19
CA GLN A 129 5.29 10.37 10.93
C GLN A 129 4.31 9.94 9.82
N ALA A 130 3.95 8.66 9.75
CA ALA A 130 2.96 8.16 8.80
C ALA A 130 1.55 8.70 9.10
N HIS A 131 1.15 8.75 10.36
CA HIS A 131 -0.11 9.38 10.77
C HIS A 131 -0.15 10.88 10.47
N GLN A 132 0.95 11.59 10.71
CA GLN A 132 1.03 13.01 10.37
C GLN A 132 0.89 13.24 8.86
N ARG A 133 1.57 12.45 8.03
CA ARG A 133 1.41 12.52 6.56
C ARG A 133 -0.01 12.18 6.10
N LEU A 134 -0.68 11.24 6.76
CA LEU A 134 -2.07 10.93 6.46
C LEU A 134 -2.98 12.10 6.80
N ALA A 135 -2.80 12.74 7.96
CA ALA A 135 -3.55 13.91 8.36
C ALA A 135 -3.32 15.10 7.41
N GLU A 136 -2.08 15.35 7.00
CA GLU A 136 -1.71 16.37 6.02
C GLU A 136 -2.35 16.09 4.65
N ALA A 137 -2.33 14.83 4.18
CA ALA A 137 -2.99 14.43 2.94
C ALA A 137 -4.51 14.59 3.01
N GLN A 138 -5.13 14.23 4.13
CA GLN A 138 -6.56 14.45 4.36
C GLN A 138 -6.93 15.94 4.35
N ALA A 139 -6.10 16.79 4.97
CA ALA A 139 -6.27 18.23 4.95
C ALA A 139 -6.11 18.82 3.53
N MET A 140 -5.15 18.33 2.74
CA MET A 140 -5.01 18.74 1.33
C MET A 140 -6.20 18.30 0.49
N ILE A 141 -6.73 17.09 0.70
CA ILE A 141 -7.92 16.60 0.00
C ILE A 141 -9.16 17.46 0.35
N SER A 142 -9.33 17.85 1.61
CA SER A 142 -10.45 18.72 1.99
C SER A 142 -10.30 20.14 1.45
N ALA A 143 -9.08 20.70 1.45
CA ALA A 143 -8.78 22.00 0.87
C ALA A 143 -9.04 22.03 -0.65
N THR A 144 -8.50 21.05 -1.38
CA THR A 144 -8.70 20.93 -2.84
C THR A 144 -10.17 20.67 -3.19
N ARG A 145 -10.90 19.85 -2.43
CA ARG A 145 -12.36 19.71 -2.59
C ARG A 145 -13.09 21.03 -2.37
N GLY A 146 -12.69 21.81 -1.36
CA GLY A 146 -13.24 23.15 -1.12
C GLY A 146 -12.97 24.13 -2.26
N GLU A 147 -11.77 24.08 -2.84
CA GLU A 147 -11.40 24.86 -4.04
C GLU A 147 -12.19 24.42 -5.27
N CYS A 148 -12.30 23.13 -5.54
CA CYS A 148 -13.14 22.60 -6.61
C CYS A 148 -14.59 23.07 -6.46
N ALA A 149 -15.16 23.03 -5.25
CA ALA A 149 -16.52 23.51 -5.00
C ALA A 149 -16.65 25.03 -5.20
N ARG A 150 -15.63 25.83 -4.83
CA ARG A 150 -15.60 27.28 -5.08
C ARG A 150 -15.53 27.58 -6.57
N LEU A 151 -14.67 26.88 -7.32
CA LEU A 151 -14.53 27.02 -8.77
C LEU A 151 -15.79 26.58 -9.50
N GLN A 152 -16.42 25.47 -9.09
CA GLN A 152 -17.71 25.03 -9.63
C GLN A 152 -18.80 26.09 -9.40
N ARG A 153 -18.89 26.70 -8.21
CA ARG A 153 -19.85 27.79 -7.97
C ARG A 153 -19.55 29.04 -8.79
N ALA A 154 -18.28 29.40 -8.96
CA ALA A 154 -17.89 30.52 -9.82
C ALA A 154 -18.31 30.24 -11.27
N LEU A 155 -18.03 29.04 -11.78
CA LEU A 155 -18.42 28.61 -13.11
C LEU A 155 -19.95 28.56 -13.27
N GLN A 156 -20.70 28.07 -12.28
CA GLN A 156 -22.16 28.08 -12.30
C GLN A 156 -22.72 29.50 -12.43
N LYS A 157 -22.11 30.49 -11.77
CA LYS A 157 -22.54 31.89 -11.88
C LYS A 157 -22.27 32.48 -13.27
N GLU A 158 -21.18 32.08 -13.92
CA GLU A 158 -20.81 32.50 -15.27
C GLU A 158 -21.68 31.84 -16.36
N VAL A 159 -22.03 30.58 -16.16
CA VAL A 159 -22.87 29.79 -17.08
C VAL A 159 -24.37 30.12 -16.88
N GLY A 160 -24.78 30.46 -15.66
CA GLY A 160 -26.17 30.66 -15.25
C GLY A 160 -26.66 29.50 -14.37
N GLU A 161 -27.54 29.78 -13.39
CA GLU A 161 -28.01 28.78 -12.41
C GLU A 161 -28.86 27.66 -13.04
N ASP A 162 -29.43 27.91 -14.23
CA ASP A 162 -30.35 27.00 -14.92
C ASP A 162 -29.66 25.96 -15.83
N VAL A 163 -28.33 25.97 -15.92
CA VAL A 163 -27.57 25.13 -16.85
C VAL A 163 -26.69 24.12 -16.11
N PRO A 164 -26.87 22.80 -16.35
CA PRO A 164 -26.03 21.78 -15.72
C PRO A 164 -24.56 21.88 -16.16
N LEU A 165 -23.67 22.13 -15.20
CA LEU A 165 -22.21 22.22 -15.44
C LEU A 165 -21.61 21.01 -16.13
N ALA A 166 -22.18 19.82 -15.92
CA ALA A 166 -21.72 18.58 -16.55
C ALA A 166 -21.78 18.67 -18.08
N ARG A 167 -22.84 19.26 -18.65
CA ARG A 167 -22.97 19.43 -20.11
C ARG A 167 -21.95 20.41 -20.67
N VAL A 168 -21.67 21.50 -19.95
CA VAL A 168 -20.69 22.52 -20.39
C VAL A 168 -19.26 21.98 -20.35
N LEU A 169 -18.96 21.08 -19.40
CA LEU A 169 -17.65 20.42 -19.29
C LEU A 169 -17.46 19.31 -20.33
N GLU A 170 -18.52 18.59 -20.71
CA GLU A 170 -18.49 17.51 -21.71
C GLU A 170 -18.51 18.04 -23.16
N GLU A 171 -19.29 19.09 -23.45
CA GLU A 171 -19.46 19.67 -24.79
C GLU A 171 -18.43 20.77 -25.10
N GLY A 172 -17.29 20.75 -24.40
CA GLY A 172 -16.27 21.81 -24.36
C GLY A 172 -15.99 22.50 -25.70
N GLY A 173 -16.59 23.67 -25.90
CA GLY A 173 -16.25 24.55 -27.03
C GLY A 173 -17.34 25.54 -27.44
N ASP A 174 -18.61 25.12 -27.46
CA ASP A 174 -19.67 25.90 -28.13
C ASP A 174 -20.53 26.78 -27.20
N TRP A 175 -20.29 26.72 -25.89
CA TRP A 175 -21.07 27.50 -24.92
C TRP A 175 -20.61 28.95 -24.84
N LYS A 176 -21.49 29.88 -25.21
CA LYS A 176 -21.28 31.33 -25.05
C LYS A 176 -21.77 31.76 -23.66
N GLY A 177 -20.88 32.27 -22.82
CA GLY A 177 -21.17 32.61 -21.43
C GLY A 177 -22.29 33.65 -21.27
N ARG A 178 -22.94 33.66 -20.09
CA ARG A 178 -24.10 34.54 -19.80
C ARG A 178 -23.78 36.02 -20.01
N ALA A 179 -22.59 36.46 -19.61
CA ALA A 179 -22.15 37.84 -19.80
C ALA A 179 -22.11 38.24 -21.29
N GLN A 180 -21.64 37.35 -22.16
CA GLN A 180 -21.60 37.56 -23.61
C GLN A 180 -23.01 37.57 -24.22
N GLN A 181 -23.88 36.65 -23.78
CA GLN A 181 -25.28 36.60 -24.22
C GLN A 181 -26.06 37.86 -23.78
N ILE A 182 -25.83 38.34 -22.56
CA ILE A 182 -26.43 39.60 -22.07
C ILE A 182 -25.92 40.80 -22.88
N SER A 183 -24.62 40.86 -23.20
CA SER A 183 -24.09 41.95 -24.03
C SER A 183 -24.74 41.95 -25.41
N LEU A 184 -24.81 40.78 -26.05
CA LEU A 184 -25.39 40.64 -27.39
C LEU A 184 -26.89 40.99 -27.40
N LEU A 185 -27.64 40.58 -26.37
CA LEU A 185 -29.05 40.97 -26.21
C LEU A 185 -29.18 42.48 -25.95
N LYS A 186 -28.33 43.09 -25.13
CA LYS A 186 -28.32 44.54 -24.90
C LYS A 186 -28.02 45.31 -26.18
N ASP A 187 -27.06 44.87 -26.98
CA ASP A 187 -26.73 45.48 -28.26
C ASP A 187 -27.89 45.32 -29.25
N LYS A 188 -28.54 44.15 -29.29
CA LYS A 188 -29.74 43.94 -30.11
C LYS A 188 -30.91 44.82 -29.66
N VAL A 189 -31.14 44.96 -28.36
CA VAL A 189 -32.15 45.88 -27.81
C VAL A 189 -31.82 47.33 -28.17
N ARG A 190 -30.55 47.74 -28.11
CA ARG A 190 -30.12 49.08 -28.52
C ARG A 190 -30.35 49.31 -30.01
N GLU A 191 -30.04 48.33 -30.85
CA GLU A 191 -30.28 48.36 -32.30
C GLU A 191 -31.78 48.44 -32.62
N LEU A 192 -32.60 47.62 -31.97
CA LEU A 192 -34.06 47.63 -32.13
C LEU A 192 -34.68 48.93 -31.63
N ARG A 193 -34.21 49.47 -30.50
CA ARG A 193 -34.61 50.80 -30.01
C ARG A 193 -34.19 51.91 -30.96
N SER A 194 -32.98 51.85 -31.53
CA SER A 194 -32.53 52.79 -32.55
C SER A 194 -33.37 52.71 -33.82
N LYS A 195 -33.77 51.50 -34.24
CA LYS A 195 -34.67 51.29 -35.38
C LYS A 195 -36.08 51.79 -35.11
N LEU A 196 -36.57 51.64 -33.88
CA LEU A 196 -37.85 52.19 -33.44
C LEU A 196 -37.81 53.73 -33.36
N ALA A 197 -36.69 54.31 -32.92
CA ALA A 197 -36.47 55.76 -32.93
C ALA A 197 -36.28 56.34 -34.34
N GLN A 198 -35.85 55.51 -35.30
CA GLN A 198 -35.75 55.86 -36.72
C GLN A 198 -37.04 55.59 -37.49
N GLN A 199 -38.06 54.99 -36.86
CA GLN A 199 -39.40 54.88 -37.45
C GLN A 199 -40.06 56.27 -37.41
N PRO A 200 -40.41 56.88 -38.55
CA PRO A 200 -41.06 58.17 -38.56
C PRO A 200 -42.54 57.97 -38.22
N GLY A 201 -42.93 58.28 -36.99
CA GLY A 201 -44.32 58.34 -36.55
C GLY A 201 -44.48 58.47 -35.04
N ALA A 202 -44.94 59.64 -34.60
CA ALA A 202 -45.41 60.02 -33.26
C ALA A 202 -44.36 60.57 -32.25
N ASP A 203 -43.97 61.82 -32.49
CA ASP A 203 -44.01 62.99 -31.60
C ASP A 203 -43.61 62.89 -30.10
N SER A 204 -42.59 63.70 -29.79
CA SER A 204 -42.58 64.76 -28.75
C SER A 204 -41.64 64.58 -27.54
N ASP A 205 -40.50 65.27 -27.69
CA ASP A 205 -39.90 66.23 -26.76
C ASP A 205 -39.02 65.80 -25.56
N SER A 206 -37.91 66.55 -25.46
CA SER A 206 -37.04 66.79 -24.30
C SER A 206 -36.00 65.70 -23.92
N VAL A 207 -34.76 65.92 -24.35
CA VAL A 207 -33.71 66.58 -23.54
C VAL A 207 -32.36 66.33 -24.22
N THR A 208 -31.91 67.36 -24.92
CA THR A 208 -30.49 67.62 -25.22
C THR A 208 -29.79 68.19 -23.99
N GLY A 209 -28.58 67.68 -23.70
CA GLY A 209 -27.62 68.22 -22.72
C GLY A 209 -27.23 67.14 -21.70
N THR A 210 -25.97 66.80 -21.43
CA THR A 210 -24.72 67.56 -21.54
C THR A 210 -23.54 66.59 -21.70
N SER A 211 -22.79 66.76 -22.77
CA SER A 211 -21.51 66.12 -23.04
C SER A 211 -20.39 66.85 -22.29
N GLY A 212 -20.07 66.39 -21.07
CA GLY A 212 -18.96 66.94 -20.28
C GLY A 212 -18.47 65.96 -19.22
N ARG A 213 -17.26 65.40 -19.42
CA ARG A 213 -16.48 64.47 -18.58
C ARG A 213 -16.93 62.99 -18.48
N PRO A 214 -16.63 62.17 -19.50
CA PRO A 214 -16.43 60.73 -19.34
C PRO A 214 -14.97 60.40 -18.91
N SER A 215 -13.96 61.10 -19.44
CA SER A 215 -12.55 60.67 -19.42
C SER A 215 -11.99 60.25 -18.04
N SER A 216 -12.29 60.99 -16.97
CA SER A 216 -11.69 60.75 -15.64
C SER A 216 -12.18 59.46 -14.97
N LEU A 217 -13.44 59.06 -15.18
CA LEU A 217 -13.95 57.80 -14.64
C LEU A 217 -13.42 56.61 -15.45
N PHE A 218 -13.33 56.75 -16.77
CA PHE A 218 -12.72 55.72 -17.63
C PHE A 218 -11.22 55.53 -17.32
N GLU A 219 -10.49 56.60 -17.00
CA GLU A 219 -9.10 56.51 -16.53
C GLU A 219 -8.98 55.80 -15.18
N GLN A 220 -9.83 56.11 -14.20
CA GLN A 220 -9.85 55.38 -12.92
C GLN A 220 -10.21 53.90 -13.11
N HIS A 221 -11.17 53.58 -13.98
CA HIS A 221 -11.50 52.19 -14.29
C HIS A 221 -10.35 51.46 -14.99
N ARG A 222 -9.61 52.14 -15.88
CA ARG A 222 -8.42 51.58 -16.52
C ARG A 222 -7.31 51.30 -15.51
N GLU A 223 -7.01 52.25 -14.62
CA GLU A 223 -5.99 52.07 -13.57
C GLU A 223 -6.38 50.95 -12.59
N THR A 224 -7.65 50.85 -12.21
CA THR A 224 -8.12 49.74 -11.35
C THR A 224 -8.05 48.38 -12.05
N LEU A 225 -8.31 48.31 -13.35
CA LEU A 225 -8.13 47.09 -14.16
C LEU A 225 -6.65 46.71 -14.27
N GLU A 226 -5.78 47.67 -14.58
CA GLU A 226 -4.32 47.45 -14.64
C GLU A 226 -3.78 46.97 -13.27
N ALA A 227 -4.24 47.56 -12.17
CA ALA A 227 -3.86 47.12 -10.82
C ALA A 227 -4.37 45.71 -10.47
N LEU A 228 -5.61 45.36 -10.88
CA LEU A 228 -6.18 44.02 -10.70
C LEU A 228 -5.45 42.97 -11.54
N GLU A 229 -5.11 43.30 -12.79
CA GLU A 229 -4.33 42.44 -13.68
C GLU A 229 -2.91 42.23 -13.14
N GLU A 230 -2.27 43.28 -12.63
CA GLU A 230 -0.94 43.17 -12.07
C GLU A 230 -0.94 42.39 -10.75
N LYS A 231 -1.99 42.51 -9.93
CA LYS A 231 -2.18 41.68 -8.74
C LYS A 231 -2.37 40.21 -9.12
N ARG A 232 -3.23 39.91 -10.11
CA ARG A 232 -3.42 38.54 -10.63
C ARG A 232 -2.13 37.97 -11.21
N ARG A 233 -1.34 38.78 -11.92
CA ARG A 233 -0.04 38.39 -12.45
C ARG A 233 0.94 38.05 -11.32
N ARG A 234 1.06 38.90 -10.29
CA ARG A 234 1.90 38.64 -9.12
C ARG A 234 1.47 37.38 -8.37
N GLU A 235 0.18 37.16 -8.17
CA GLU A 235 -0.36 35.95 -7.56
C GLU A 235 -0.03 34.71 -8.41
N SER A 236 -0.19 34.78 -9.73
CA SER A 236 0.17 33.69 -10.65
C SER A 236 1.68 33.40 -10.65
N GLU A 237 2.52 34.44 -10.62
CA GLU A 237 3.97 34.31 -10.54
C GLU A 237 4.40 33.72 -9.19
N HIS A 238 3.75 34.14 -8.10
CA HIS A 238 4.00 33.62 -6.76
C HIS A 238 3.65 32.13 -6.65
N VAL A 239 2.44 31.73 -7.05
CA VAL A 239 2.02 30.32 -7.08
C VAL A 239 2.91 29.51 -8.03
N GLY A 240 3.33 30.09 -9.16
CA GLY A 240 4.27 29.48 -10.08
C GLY A 240 5.64 29.20 -9.44
N ALA A 241 6.16 30.15 -8.65
CA ALA A 241 7.41 30.01 -7.91
C ALA A 241 7.30 28.96 -6.79
N GLU A 242 6.21 28.96 -6.02
CA GLU A 242 5.95 27.95 -4.99
C GLU A 242 5.86 26.54 -5.58
N LEU A 243 5.18 26.40 -6.72
CA LEU A 243 5.07 25.13 -7.43
C LEU A 243 6.41 24.66 -7.98
N ALA A 244 7.27 25.58 -8.45
CA ALA A 244 8.64 25.26 -8.87
C ALA A 244 9.49 24.80 -7.68
N GLN A 245 9.44 25.50 -6.55
CA GLN A 245 10.13 25.12 -5.31
C GLN A 245 9.66 23.75 -4.81
N ALA A 246 8.35 23.51 -4.74
CA ALA A 246 7.80 22.22 -4.33
C ALA A 246 8.23 21.06 -5.23
N ARG A 247 8.33 21.30 -6.56
CA ARG A 247 8.86 20.30 -7.50
C ARG A 247 10.35 20.02 -7.27
N GLU A 248 11.14 21.04 -7.00
CA GLU A 248 12.56 20.89 -6.68
C GLU A 248 12.74 20.08 -5.38
N GLU A 249 11.99 20.42 -4.34
CA GLU A 249 12.00 19.70 -3.06
C GLU A 249 11.58 18.24 -3.24
N LEU A 250 10.54 17.97 -4.04
CA LEU A 250 10.11 16.61 -4.38
C LEU A 250 11.25 15.84 -5.06
N SER A 251 11.94 16.46 -6.02
CA SER A 251 13.05 15.82 -6.73
C SER A 251 14.22 15.50 -5.79
N ARG A 252 14.56 16.43 -4.89
CA ARG A 252 15.59 16.25 -3.87
C ARG A 252 15.20 15.14 -2.88
N LEU A 253 13.94 15.07 -2.49
CA LEU A 253 13.44 14.05 -1.57
C LEU A 253 13.42 12.66 -2.22
N LYS A 254 13.06 12.56 -3.50
CA LYS A 254 13.15 11.31 -4.28
C LYS A 254 14.58 10.80 -4.35
N LEU A 255 15.56 11.65 -4.66
CA LEU A 255 16.97 11.26 -4.68
C LEU A 255 17.45 10.72 -3.32
N LYS A 256 17.04 11.39 -2.22
CA LYS A 256 17.34 10.90 -0.86
C LYS A 256 16.67 9.57 -0.56
N HIS A 257 15.44 9.37 -1.02
CA HIS A 257 14.72 8.11 -0.87
C HIS A 257 15.42 6.98 -1.63
N ASP A 258 15.78 7.20 -2.89
CA ASP A 258 16.48 6.22 -3.72
C ASP A 258 17.84 5.82 -3.12
N ALA A 259 18.58 6.81 -2.59
CA ALA A 259 19.83 6.56 -1.86
C ALA A 259 19.61 5.77 -0.55
N ALA A 260 18.52 6.02 0.17
CA ALA A 260 18.16 5.25 1.37
C ALA A 260 17.73 3.82 1.02
N VAL A 261 17.01 3.62 -0.08
CA VAL A 261 16.58 2.31 -0.58
C VAL A 261 17.79 1.49 -1.02
N SER A 262 18.74 2.07 -1.76
CA SER A 262 19.96 1.37 -2.16
C SER A 262 20.80 0.97 -0.95
N ARG A 263 20.98 1.87 0.02
CA ARG A 263 21.65 1.56 1.29
C ARG A 263 20.95 0.44 2.06
N ARG A 264 19.61 0.48 2.15
CA ARG A 264 18.83 -0.58 2.79
C ARG A 264 19.07 -1.92 2.11
N SER A 265 19.04 -1.97 0.77
CA SER A 265 19.28 -3.20 0.01
C SER A 265 20.68 -3.78 0.28
N THR A 266 21.71 -2.92 0.35
CA THR A 266 23.08 -3.36 0.68
C THR A 266 23.16 -3.93 2.09
N LEU A 267 22.61 -3.22 3.08
CA LEU A 267 22.59 -3.66 4.48
C LEU A 267 21.79 -4.96 4.66
N GLU A 268 20.66 -5.11 3.97
CA GLU A 268 19.88 -6.35 3.97
C GLU A 268 20.69 -7.53 3.38
N GLY A 269 21.47 -7.28 2.34
CA GLY A 269 22.41 -8.25 1.77
C GLY A 269 23.50 -8.64 2.76
N GLU A 270 24.11 -7.68 3.45
CA GLU A 270 25.13 -7.93 4.48
C GLU A 270 24.57 -8.74 5.66
N VAL A 271 23.38 -8.38 6.16
CA VAL A 271 22.71 -9.12 7.24
C VAL A 271 22.40 -10.55 6.81
N ARG A 272 21.95 -10.77 5.56
CA ARG A 272 21.73 -12.12 5.03
C ARG A 272 23.04 -12.91 4.99
N GLY A 273 24.10 -12.33 4.45
CA GLY A 273 25.42 -12.96 4.42
C GLY A 273 25.98 -13.27 5.81
N LEU A 274 25.74 -12.43 6.82
CA LEU A 274 26.11 -12.70 8.21
C LEU A 274 25.30 -13.86 8.80
N LYS A 275 24.01 -13.97 8.50
CA LYS A 275 23.18 -15.11 8.91
C LYS A 275 23.65 -16.42 8.28
N ASP A 276 24.03 -16.40 7.00
CA ASP A 276 24.56 -17.58 6.32
C ASP A 276 25.90 -18.02 6.94
N LYS A 277 26.80 -17.08 7.22
CA LYS A 277 28.06 -17.35 7.94
C LYS A 277 27.80 -17.92 9.34
N LEU A 278 26.84 -17.35 10.08
CA LEU A 278 26.46 -17.85 11.40
C LEU A 278 25.91 -19.28 11.31
N ALA A 279 25.06 -19.58 10.33
CA ALA A 279 24.54 -20.93 10.10
C ALA A 279 25.67 -21.93 9.83
N VAL A 280 26.69 -21.56 9.05
CA VAL A 280 27.87 -22.39 8.82
C VAL A 280 28.64 -22.65 10.12
N VAL A 281 28.86 -21.62 10.94
CA VAL A 281 29.55 -21.77 12.24
C VAL A 281 28.74 -22.67 13.17
N LEU A 282 27.44 -22.49 13.28
CA LEU A 282 26.57 -23.35 14.09
C LEU A 282 26.60 -24.80 13.64
N ASN A 283 26.59 -25.06 12.32
CA ASN A 283 26.72 -26.40 11.77
C ASN A 283 28.09 -27.02 12.10
N LYS A 284 29.17 -26.23 12.06
CA LYS A 284 30.50 -26.69 12.48
C LYS A 284 30.51 -27.04 13.97
N THR A 285 30.02 -26.15 14.84
CA THR A 285 29.93 -26.42 16.28
C THR A 285 29.10 -27.67 16.58
N ALA A 286 27.96 -27.85 15.92
CA ALA A 286 27.15 -29.07 16.08
C ALA A 286 27.87 -30.34 15.62
N ASN A 287 28.68 -30.25 14.56
CA ASN A 287 29.50 -31.36 14.10
C ASN A 287 30.66 -31.66 15.07
N ASP A 288 31.31 -30.62 15.59
CA ASP A 288 32.36 -30.74 16.59
C ASP A 288 31.82 -31.35 17.90
N ASP A 289 30.62 -30.98 18.34
CA ASP A 289 29.97 -31.55 19.51
C ASP A 289 29.67 -33.06 19.33
N ARG A 290 29.27 -33.47 18.13
CA ARG A 290 29.10 -34.90 17.79
C ARG A 290 30.42 -35.63 17.83
N LEU A 291 31.47 -35.07 17.25
CA LEU A 291 32.82 -35.64 17.28
C LEU A 291 33.33 -35.79 18.72
N VAL A 292 33.20 -34.75 19.53
CA VAL A 292 33.60 -34.77 20.95
C VAL A 292 32.79 -35.82 21.72
N SER A 293 31.49 -35.95 21.45
CA SER A 293 30.65 -36.97 22.08
C SER A 293 31.09 -38.39 21.71
N ALA A 294 31.42 -38.63 20.44
CA ALA A 294 31.95 -39.91 19.96
C ALA A 294 33.30 -40.25 20.63
N LEU A 295 34.24 -39.30 20.66
CA LEU A 295 35.55 -39.49 21.31
C LEU A 295 35.43 -39.72 22.83
N ARG A 296 34.47 -39.08 23.49
CA ARG A 296 34.17 -39.33 24.92
C ARG A 296 33.62 -40.74 25.13
N ALA A 297 32.72 -41.20 24.27
CA ALA A 297 32.16 -42.55 24.34
C ALA A 297 33.22 -43.63 24.07
N GLU A 298 34.11 -43.41 23.11
CA GLU A 298 35.25 -44.29 22.84
C GLU A 298 36.22 -44.33 24.03
N ASN A 299 36.61 -43.18 24.58
CA ASN A 299 37.44 -43.12 25.79
C ASN A 299 36.81 -43.83 26.99
N ALA A 300 35.49 -43.70 27.19
CA ALA A 300 34.78 -44.41 28.24
C ALA A 300 34.81 -45.93 28.02
N SER A 301 34.63 -46.37 26.78
CA SER A 301 34.69 -47.78 26.38
C SER A 301 36.09 -48.35 26.58
N LEU A 302 37.13 -47.66 26.13
CA LEU A 302 38.53 -48.03 26.33
C LEU A 302 38.89 -48.10 27.81
N LYS A 303 38.47 -47.13 28.63
CA LYS A 303 38.65 -47.18 30.10
C LYS A 303 37.95 -48.37 30.73
N LYS A 304 36.74 -48.72 30.27
CA LYS A 304 36.00 -49.90 30.75
C LYS A 304 36.72 -51.20 30.37
N THR A 305 37.23 -51.30 29.14
CA THR A 305 38.04 -52.44 28.68
C THR A 305 39.34 -52.54 29.45
N ALA A 306 40.06 -51.43 29.66
CA ALA A 306 41.29 -51.38 30.44
C ALA A 306 41.08 -51.76 31.92
N ARG A 307 39.97 -51.33 32.53
CA ARG A 307 39.58 -51.74 33.89
C ARG A 307 39.21 -53.23 33.95
N ARG A 308 38.53 -53.74 32.93
CA ARG A 308 38.23 -55.19 32.83
C ARG A 308 39.50 -56.01 32.66
N SER A 309 40.45 -55.57 31.84
CA SER A 309 41.74 -56.26 31.70
C SER A 309 42.61 -56.15 32.96
N SER A 310 42.53 -55.06 33.73
CA SER A 310 43.26 -54.94 35.00
C SER A 310 42.64 -55.76 36.14
N LEU A 311 41.33 -56.02 36.10
CA LEU A 311 40.61 -56.85 37.08
C LEU A 311 40.66 -58.35 36.75
N ASN A 312 41.12 -58.71 35.56
CA ASN A 312 41.12 -60.09 35.05
C ASN A 312 42.53 -60.63 34.84
N VAL A 313 43.44 -60.39 35.80
CA VAL A 313 44.71 -61.12 35.92
C VAL A 313 44.57 -62.32 36.88
N PRO A 314 43.99 -63.45 36.45
CA PRO A 314 44.40 -64.75 36.94
C PRO A 314 45.68 -65.20 36.21
N SER A 315 46.67 -65.56 37.01
CA SER A 315 47.79 -66.38 36.59
C SER A 315 47.26 -67.76 36.20
N GLU A 316 47.01 -68.02 34.92
CA GLU A 316 46.75 -69.38 34.42
C GLU A 316 47.54 -69.67 33.15
N ARG A 317 48.60 -70.45 33.34
CA ARG A 317 49.10 -71.39 32.33
C ARG A 317 47.98 -72.42 32.11
N THR A 318 47.49 -72.60 30.88
CA THR A 318 47.14 -73.90 30.25
C THR A 318 46.24 -73.75 29.01
N SER A 319 46.51 -74.56 27.99
CA SER A 319 45.69 -74.89 26.81
C SER A 319 45.56 -73.89 25.64
N THR A 320 46.69 -73.61 24.98
CA THR A 320 46.75 -72.81 23.73
C THR A 320 45.97 -73.41 22.55
N ALA A 321 45.63 -74.70 22.54
CA ALA A 321 44.98 -75.35 21.40
C ALA A 321 43.47 -75.03 21.23
N GLY A 322 42.74 -74.84 22.34
CA GLY A 322 41.30 -74.50 22.28
C GLY A 322 41.05 -73.04 21.93
N ASP A 323 41.94 -72.16 22.38
CA ASP A 323 41.90 -70.73 22.08
C ASP A 323 42.27 -70.44 20.63
N GLU A 324 43.22 -71.19 20.04
CA GLU A 324 43.56 -71.09 18.62
C GLU A 324 42.38 -71.47 17.72
N GLN A 325 41.61 -72.48 18.11
CA GLN A 325 40.45 -72.96 17.35
C GLN A 325 39.24 -72.02 17.50
N ARG A 326 39.04 -71.42 18.68
CA ARG A 326 38.05 -70.35 18.91
C ARG A 326 38.41 -69.06 18.16
N LEU A 327 39.69 -68.68 18.17
CA LEU A 327 40.18 -67.50 17.47
C LEU A 327 40.09 -67.70 15.95
N ALA A 328 40.37 -68.91 15.45
CA ALA A 328 40.17 -69.28 14.04
C ALA A 328 38.70 -69.21 13.62
N ALA A 329 37.76 -69.65 14.48
CA ALA A 329 36.32 -69.54 14.22
C ALA A 329 35.83 -68.08 14.24
N GLN A 330 36.32 -67.26 15.17
CA GLN A 330 36.02 -65.82 15.19
C GLN A 330 36.63 -65.09 13.99
N TYR A 331 37.82 -65.48 13.57
CA TYR A 331 38.50 -64.93 12.41
C TYR A 331 37.77 -65.28 11.11
N SER A 332 37.26 -66.52 10.98
CA SER A 332 36.48 -66.92 9.81
C SER A 332 35.12 -66.23 9.76
N GLU A 333 34.44 -66.06 10.90
CA GLU A 333 33.18 -65.30 10.99
C GLU A 333 33.39 -63.82 10.68
N LEU A 334 34.47 -63.22 11.18
CA LEU A 334 34.81 -61.83 10.91
C LEU A 334 35.18 -61.62 9.44
N LYS A 335 35.93 -62.56 8.84
CA LYS A 335 36.26 -62.58 7.41
C LYS A 335 35.01 -62.69 6.55
N TYR A 336 34.03 -63.51 6.95
CA TYR A 336 32.73 -63.60 6.27
C TYR A 336 31.97 -62.27 6.34
N LYS A 337 31.88 -61.64 7.52
CA LYS A 337 31.25 -60.32 7.69
C LYS A 337 31.96 -59.24 6.87
N TYR A 338 33.28 -59.26 6.79
CA TYR A 338 34.07 -58.34 5.97
C TYR A 338 33.78 -58.53 4.47
N SER A 339 33.70 -59.77 4.00
CA SER A 339 33.34 -60.09 2.61
C SER A 339 31.92 -59.62 2.27
N GLU A 340 30.97 -59.76 3.20
CA GLU A 340 29.62 -59.21 3.03
C GLU A 340 29.59 -57.68 2.96
N GLN A 341 30.35 -57.01 3.84
CA GLN A 341 30.46 -55.56 3.83
C GLN A 341 31.14 -55.04 2.57
N GLU A 342 32.16 -55.74 2.07
CA GLU A 342 32.83 -55.39 0.82
C GLU A 342 31.89 -55.53 -0.38
N LYS A 343 31.05 -56.57 -0.42
CA LYS A 343 29.99 -56.71 -1.44
C LYS A 343 28.95 -55.59 -1.35
N LYS A 344 28.54 -55.21 -0.13
CA LYS A 344 27.59 -54.10 0.09
C LYS A 344 28.20 -52.76 -0.33
N LEU A 345 29.46 -52.51 -0.03
CA LEU A 345 30.19 -51.32 -0.45
C LEU A 345 30.31 -51.25 -1.97
N LYS A 346 30.74 -52.33 -2.64
CA LYS A 346 30.81 -52.37 -4.11
C LYS A 346 29.45 -52.13 -4.78
N ALA A 347 28.36 -52.64 -4.19
CA ALA A 347 27.02 -52.38 -4.69
C ALA A 347 26.60 -50.92 -4.49
N GLN A 348 26.93 -50.32 -3.35
CA GLN A 348 26.66 -48.90 -3.07
C GLN A 348 27.52 -47.98 -3.95
N GLU A 349 28.80 -48.30 -4.17
CA GLU A 349 29.69 -47.57 -5.09
C GLU A 349 29.13 -47.58 -6.51
N LYS A 350 28.70 -48.75 -7.01
CA LYS A 350 28.07 -48.87 -8.32
C LYS A 350 26.75 -48.08 -8.42
N ALA A 351 25.97 -48.01 -7.33
CA ALA A 351 24.76 -47.20 -7.29
C ALA A 351 25.07 -45.70 -7.29
N ILE A 352 26.13 -45.27 -6.58
CA ILE A 352 26.60 -43.88 -6.58
C ILE A 352 27.11 -43.50 -7.97
N GLU A 353 27.87 -44.38 -8.62
CA GLU A 353 28.39 -44.17 -9.98
C GLU A 353 27.24 -44.03 -10.99
N ALA A 354 26.22 -44.89 -10.93
CA ALA A 354 25.02 -44.77 -11.75
C ALA A 354 24.22 -43.48 -11.47
N LEU A 355 24.14 -43.05 -10.20
CA LEU A 355 23.50 -41.78 -9.84
C LEU A 355 24.32 -40.56 -10.28
N GLN A 356 25.65 -40.65 -10.30
CA GLN A 356 26.54 -39.62 -10.82
C GLN A 356 26.46 -39.53 -12.35
N GLU A 357 26.30 -40.65 -13.05
CA GLU A 357 26.03 -40.68 -14.49
C GLU A 357 24.64 -40.13 -14.84
N LEU A 358 23.61 -40.47 -14.07
CA LEU A 358 22.29 -39.86 -14.21
C LEU A 358 22.30 -38.37 -13.88
N ALA A 359 23.06 -37.94 -12.88
CA ALA A 359 23.21 -36.53 -12.52
C ALA A 359 24.06 -35.74 -13.53
N SER A 360 24.99 -36.39 -14.23
CA SER A 360 25.75 -35.77 -15.32
C SER A 360 24.92 -35.69 -16.61
N ALA A 361 24.07 -36.68 -16.88
CA ALA A 361 23.08 -36.67 -17.97
C ALA A 361 21.89 -35.71 -17.70
N SER A 362 21.60 -35.41 -16.43
CA SER A 362 20.50 -34.52 -16.00
C SER A 362 20.93 -33.06 -15.80
N LYS A 363 22.18 -32.66 -16.11
CA LYS A 363 22.51 -31.24 -16.22
C LYS A 363 21.82 -30.71 -17.48
N PRO A 364 20.78 -29.86 -17.39
CA PRO A 364 20.21 -29.26 -18.59
C PRO A 364 21.33 -28.47 -19.28
N ASP A 365 21.38 -28.59 -20.61
CA ASP A 365 22.46 -28.09 -21.46
C ASP A 365 22.88 -26.67 -21.07
N ARG A 366 24.04 -26.57 -20.42
CA ARG A 366 24.72 -25.28 -20.18
C ARG A 366 24.95 -24.52 -21.47
N GLU A 367 24.97 -25.23 -22.59
CA GLU A 367 25.15 -24.69 -23.93
C GLU A 367 23.85 -24.11 -24.50
N GLU A 368 22.69 -24.75 -24.28
CA GLU A 368 21.38 -24.19 -24.64
C GLU A 368 21.04 -22.95 -23.80
N THR A 369 21.24 -23.04 -22.49
CA THR A 369 21.03 -21.89 -21.58
C THR A 369 21.99 -20.73 -21.89
N ALA A 370 23.23 -21.01 -22.29
CA ALA A 370 24.17 -19.99 -22.75
C ALA A 370 23.79 -19.39 -24.12
N GLN A 371 23.22 -20.19 -25.02
CA GLN A 371 22.71 -19.70 -26.31
C GLN A 371 21.47 -18.83 -26.13
N GLU A 372 20.55 -19.18 -25.24
CA GLU A 372 19.40 -18.35 -24.88
C GLU A 372 19.84 -17.03 -24.23
N LEU A 373 20.83 -17.06 -23.32
CA LEU A 373 21.37 -15.85 -22.72
C LEU A 373 21.94 -14.90 -23.77
N ARG A 374 22.71 -15.42 -24.74
CA ARG A 374 23.27 -14.63 -25.85
C ARG A 374 22.18 -14.03 -26.74
N ARG A 375 21.08 -14.76 -26.99
CA ARG A 375 19.93 -14.23 -27.76
C ARG A 375 19.27 -13.07 -27.02
N VAL A 376 19.04 -13.23 -25.71
CA VAL A 376 18.46 -12.18 -24.86
C VAL A 376 19.37 -10.95 -24.79
N GLU A 377 20.70 -11.14 -24.74
CA GLU A 377 21.66 -10.04 -24.78
C GLU A 377 21.60 -9.25 -26.10
N VAL A 378 21.51 -9.93 -27.24
CA VAL A 378 21.38 -9.28 -28.55
C VAL A 378 20.06 -8.51 -28.65
N GLU A 379 18.96 -9.04 -28.12
CA GLU A 379 17.67 -8.34 -28.08
C GLU A 379 17.70 -7.12 -27.17
N ARG A 380 18.33 -7.23 -25.99
CA ARG A 380 18.54 -6.09 -25.08
C ARG A 380 19.32 -4.98 -25.77
N ASP A 381 20.38 -5.31 -26.51
CA ASP A 381 21.20 -4.31 -27.19
C ASP A 381 20.46 -3.66 -28.37
N LYS A 382 19.58 -4.39 -29.07
CA LYS A 382 18.68 -3.82 -30.08
C LYS A 382 17.67 -2.85 -29.45
N LEU A 383 17.06 -3.24 -28.32
CA LEU A 383 16.14 -2.39 -27.59
C LEU A 383 16.83 -1.13 -27.05
N ALA A 384 18.07 -1.25 -26.55
CA ALA A 384 18.86 -0.11 -26.10
C ALA A 384 19.12 0.91 -27.22
N LYS A 385 19.43 0.44 -28.44
CA LYS A 385 19.59 1.30 -29.62
C LYS A 385 18.28 1.99 -30.00
N LEU A 386 17.15 1.27 -29.97
CA LEU A 386 15.83 1.85 -30.25
C LEU A 386 15.48 2.94 -29.24
N VAL A 387 15.72 2.70 -27.96
CA VAL A 387 15.51 3.69 -26.88
C VAL A 387 16.40 4.92 -27.09
N ALA A 388 17.65 4.75 -27.53
CA ALA A 388 18.53 5.87 -27.82
C ALA A 388 18.00 6.74 -28.98
N VAL A 389 17.52 6.11 -30.06
CA VAL A 389 16.91 6.83 -31.19
C VAL A 389 15.65 7.60 -30.76
N LEU A 390 14.75 6.95 -30.01
CA LEU A 390 13.54 7.59 -29.51
C LEU A 390 13.85 8.77 -28.59
N ARG A 391 14.88 8.67 -27.75
CA ARG A 391 15.34 9.79 -26.91
C ARG A 391 15.86 10.95 -27.75
N SER A 392 16.63 10.69 -28.82
CA SER A 392 17.08 11.73 -29.75
C SER A 392 15.91 12.43 -30.42
N GLN A 393 14.92 11.68 -30.89
CA GLN A 393 13.71 12.23 -31.52
C GLN A 393 12.88 13.10 -30.56
N VAL A 394 12.75 12.67 -29.30
CA VAL A 394 12.08 13.48 -28.27
C VAL A 394 12.85 14.78 -28.03
N GLN A 395 14.17 14.72 -27.90
CA GLN A 395 15.01 15.90 -27.70
C GLN A 395 14.93 16.87 -28.89
N GLU A 396 14.94 16.37 -30.13
CA GLU A 396 14.75 17.18 -31.34
C GLU A 396 13.37 17.84 -31.37
N SER A 397 12.32 17.10 -30.98
CA SER A 397 10.96 17.65 -30.88
C SER A 397 10.85 18.74 -29.81
N GLU A 398 11.53 18.58 -28.68
CA GLU A 398 11.59 19.60 -27.62
C GLU A 398 12.32 20.86 -28.11
N GLN A 399 13.47 20.70 -28.76
CA GLN A 399 14.20 21.82 -29.37
C GLN A 399 13.37 22.54 -30.42
N HIS A 400 12.63 21.82 -31.25
CA HIS A 400 11.72 22.39 -32.23
C HIS A 400 10.59 23.17 -31.55
N LYS A 401 9.97 22.60 -30.50
CA LYS A 401 8.94 23.28 -29.71
C LYS A 401 9.47 24.57 -29.09
N ASP A 402 10.66 24.55 -28.53
CA ASP A 402 11.30 25.75 -27.95
C ASP A 402 11.62 26.80 -29.01
N HIS A 403 12.06 26.38 -30.20
CA HIS A 403 12.30 27.28 -31.32
C HIS A 403 11.01 27.97 -31.78
N VAL A 404 9.93 27.20 -31.97
CA VAL A 404 8.60 27.74 -32.33
C VAL A 404 8.09 28.67 -31.22
N GLY A 405 8.29 28.31 -29.95
CA GLY A 405 7.95 29.17 -28.81
C GLY A 405 8.64 30.53 -28.86
N ARG A 406 9.94 30.56 -29.17
CA ARG A 406 10.70 31.81 -29.34
C ARG A 406 10.20 32.65 -30.51
N LEU A 407 9.89 32.03 -31.65
CA LEU A 407 9.32 32.74 -32.81
C LEU A 407 7.97 33.38 -32.47
N LEU A 408 7.08 32.64 -31.81
CA LEU A 408 5.79 33.16 -31.35
C LEU A 408 5.95 34.35 -30.38
N GLN A 409 6.94 34.31 -29.49
CA GLN A 409 7.24 35.44 -28.61
C GLN A 409 7.71 36.67 -29.41
N LEU A 410 8.58 36.49 -30.40
CA LEU A 410 9.04 37.59 -31.26
C LEU A 410 7.89 38.18 -32.09
N GLU A 411 6.99 37.35 -32.61
CA GLU A 411 5.81 37.85 -33.33
C GLU A 411 4.86 38.62 -32.42
N ARG A 412 4.66 38.16 -31.18
CA ARG A 412 3.88 38.92 -30.18
C ARG A 412 4.49 40.28 -29.90
N ILE A 413 5.82 40.37 -29.75
CA ILE A 413 6.52 41.65 -29.55
C ILE A 413 6.31 42.56 -30.76
N ARG A 414 6.49 42.04 -31.98
CA ARG A 414 6.25 42.80 -33.22
C ARG A 414 4.81 43.28 -33.35
N ALA A 415 3.83 42.46 -32.98
CA ALA A 415 2.41 42.84 -33.00
C ALA A 415 2.16 44.03 -32.05
N VAL A 416 2.68 43.97 -30.82
CA VAL A 416 2.58 45.07 -29.85
C VAL A 416 3.27 46.35 -30.36
N GLU A 417 4.44 46.23 -30.99
CA GLU A 417 5.12 47.38 -31.60
C GLU A 417 4.33 48.00 -32.75
N LEU A 418 3.68 47.18 -33.59
CA LEU A 418 2.80 47.64 -34.67
C LEU A 418 1.55 48.33 -34.12
N GLU A 419 0.91 47.77 -33.10
CA GLU A 419 -0.22 48.40 -32.40
C GLU A 419 0.17 49.77 -31.85
N ARG A 420 1.31 49.87 -31.15
CA ARG A 420 1.84 51.16 -30.66
C ARG A 420 2.10 52.17 -31.78
N ARG A 421 2.60 51.73 -32.94
CA ARG A 421 2.83 52.59 -34.11
C ARG A 421 1.51 53.06 -34.74
N CYS A 422 0.50 52.20 -34.82
CA CYS A 422 -0.84 52.57 -35.28
C CYS A 422 -1.50 53.58 -34.34
N GLU A 423 -1.39 53.39 -33.03
CA GLU A 423 -1.88 54.35 -32.03
C GLU A 423 -1.17 55.71 -32.12
N ALA A 424 0.15 55.72 -32.35
CA ALA A 424 0.91 56.95 -32.56
C ALA A 424 0.52 57.67 -33.87
N GLY A 425 0.26 56.91 -34.95
CA GLY A 425 -0.22 57.46 -36.23
C GLY A 425 -1.63 58.06 -36.14
N SER A 426 -2.51 57.49 -35.31
CA SER A 426 -3.85 58.02 -35.05
C SER A 426 -3.85 59.35 -34.26
N LYS A 427 -2.74 59.71 -33.61
CA LYS A 427 -2.60 60.96 -32.84
C LYS A 427 -2.02 62.12 -33.65
N VAL A 428 -1.72 61.94 -34.93
CA VAL A 428 -1.29 63.04 -35.81
C VAL A 428 -2.54 63.86 -36.20
N PRO A 429 -2.64 65.15 -35.82
CA PRO A 429 -3.80 65.95 -36.13
C PRO A 429 -3.86 66.21 -37.65
N LEU A 430 -4.99 65.83 -38.26
CA LEU A 430 -5.42 66.29 -39.58
C LEU A 430 -5.67 67.81 -39.54
N SER A 431 -4.60 68.61 -39.49
CA SER A 431 -4.67 70.05 -39.69
C SER A 431 -3.87 70.39 -40.94
N ARG A 432 -4.59 70.39 -42.07
CA ARG A 432 -4.42 71.26 -43.25
C ARG A 432 -5.17 70.66 -44.43
N ARG A 433 -6.47 70.96 -44.51
CA ARG A 433 -7.18 71.14 -45.78
C ARG A 433 -8.53 71.80 -45.53
N SER A 434 -8.53 73.13 -45.61
CA SER A 434 -9.65 73.88 -46.19
C SER A 434 -9.06 74.89 -47.17
N SER A 435 -9.39 74.67 -48.44
CA SER A 435 -9.16 75.47 -49.65
C SER A 435 -9.98 76.79 -49.65
N PRO A 436 -10.01 77.61 -50.72
CA PRO A 436 -9.13 77.77 -51.88
C PRO A 436 -8.26 79.03 -51.85
#